data_AF-G9P5Q4-F1
#
_entry.id   AF-G9P5Q4-F1
#
_cell.length_a   1.000
_cell.length_b   1.000
_cell.length_c   1.000
_cell.angle_alpha   90.00
_cell.angle_beta   90.00
_cell.angle_gamma   90.00
#
_symmetry.space_group_name_H-M   'P 1'
#
loop_
_entity.id
_entity.type
_entity.pdbx_description
1 polymer ?
#
loop_
_entity_poly.entity_id
_entity_poly.type
_entity_poly.pdbx_seq_one_letter_code
_entity_poly.pdbx_strand_id
1 'polypeptide(L)'
;MSLFVLAETPAGYGLLKASDKKMLKNADLAAELGKPERLIEMLKLKKFVKFDSAAMALEEAAAVSQGQIPPLLTSLLEDLQAEKKASLAVADLKLGTAISNLPGLNVTPVAGSDTMDLFRAVREHVSSLIPGLDQDVLDRMTLGLSHSMSRHKLKFSADKVDSMIIQAIKMLDDIDKELNVYAMRTKEWYGWHFPEMAKTLNDNLAYARVVRSVGMRDNFKDADLSDILPEDVEASLKASAELSMGVEITEDDLKNAVELADQVIKFTEYRAQLTSYLESRMRAIAPNLTALVGYLVGARLISHAGSVLSLAKAPGSTIQILGAEKALFRALKTKKDTPKYGIMYHSSLVGQATGKNKGKIARMLSAKVALGLRVDALGDDEEEDDEQRAALGLTNRIKLENYLRRLEGKAALPKGTNVTPSGEIVSAGQFSLKETGRYAVDADGVVDHDMADADAELAPKSKKSKKPRIEVVEEKDVDMEDAPEDSDDDSDEASVKKLSEKEYERLADLSGISVKKFKRKYERGDIQLGKDGNPQVLSKKELKKLRKAENDEEPAEPSPEKKKKRKAEDGETESKKDKKSKKKRESLGA
;
A
#
# COMPACT_ATOMS: atom_id res chain seq x y z
N MET A 1 8.92 -63.47 -26.43
CA MET A 1 9.06 -62.00 -26.32
C MET A 1 9.87 -61.72 -25.09
N SER A 2 10.94 -60.93 -25.22
CA SER A 2 11.62 -60.32 -24.07
C SER A 2 10.67 -59.30 -23.46
N LEU A 3 10.61 -59.26 -22.12
CA LEU A 3 9.80 -58.29 -21.39
C LEU A 3 10.72 -57.20 -20.85
N PHE A 4 10.40 -55.96 -21.19
CA PHE A 4 11.04 -54.75 -20.67
C PHE A 4 10.08 -53.98 -19.80
N VAL A 5 10.61 -53.23 -18.85
CA VAL A 5 9.85 -52.35 -17.96
C VAL A 5 10.42 -50.94 -18.08
N LEU A 6 9.57 -49.97 -18.38
CA LEU A 6 9.95 -48.56 -18.43
C LEU A 6 9.80 -47.93 -17.04
N ALA A 7 10.90 -47.70 -16.35
CA ALA A 7 10.92 -46.99 -15.08
C ALA A 7 11.06 -45.48 -15.31
N GLU A 8 10.02 -44.72 -14.99
CA GLU A 8 10.04 -43.26 -14.99
C GLU A 8 10.45 -42.76 -13.62
N THR A 9 11.55 -42.01 -13.54
CA THR A 9 12.05 -41.43 -12.30
C THR A 9 12.28 -39.92 -12.45
N PRO A 10 12.28 -39.15 -11.35
CA PRO A 10 12.61 -37.72 -11.37
C PRO A 10 14.02 -37.42 -11.91
N ALA A 11 14.92 -38.41 -11.90
CA ALA A 11 16.28 -38.29 -12.40
C ALA A 11 16.44 -38.67 -13.88
N GLY A 12 15.46 -39.36 -14.47
CA GLY A 12 15.56 -39.89 -15.83
C GLY A 12 14.71 -41.13 -16.09
N TYR A 13 14.94 -41.76 -17.24
CA TYR A 13 14.26 -42.98 -17.66
C TYR A 13 15.17 -44.20 -17.52
N GLY A 14 14.66 -45.26 -16.90
CA GLY A 14 15.32 -46.55 -16.78
C GLY A 14 14.62 -47.62 -17.62
N LEU A 15 15.39 -48.39 -18.36
CA LEU A 15 14.91 -49.57 -19.08
C LEU A 15 15.40 -50.83 -18.37
N LEU A 16 14.48 -51.54 -17.71
CA LEU A 16 14.77 -52.78 -16.99
C LEU A 16 14.36 -53.96 -17.87
N LYS A 17 15.20 -55.00 -17.94
CA LYS A 17 14.93 -56.25 -18.63
C LYS A 17 14.53 -57.32 -17.62
N ALA A 18 13.37 -57.92 -17.81
CA ALA A 18 12.95 -59.05 -16.98
C ALA A 18 13.69 -60.33 -17.38
N SER A 19 14.12 -61.11 -16.39
CA SER A 19 14.71 -62.44 -16.58
C SER A 19 13.67 -63.43 -17.14
N ASP A 20 12.46 -63.40 -16.59
CA ASP A 20 11.37 -64.30 -16.95
C ASP A 20 10.34 -63.69 -17.89
N LYS A 21 10.04 -64.43 -18.97
CA LYS A 21 9.15 -63.99 -20.05
C LYS A 21 7.66 -64.01 -19.68
N LYS A 22 7.27 -64.68 -18.59
CA LYS A 22 5.86 -64.86 -18.14
C LYS A 22 5.55 -64.22 -16.78
N MET A 23 6.41 -63.32 -16.29
CA MET A 23 6.28 -62.65 -14.98
C MET A 23 4.87 -62.10 -14.72
N LEU A 24 4.26 -61.44 -15.71
CA LEU A 24 2.95 -60.79 -15.56
C LEU A 24 1.75 -61.75 -15.38
N LYS A 25 1.95 -63.08 -15.46
CA LYS A 25 0.87 -64.08 -15.34
C LYS A 25 0.89 -64.86 -14.03
N ASN A 26 1.89 -64.62 -13.17
CA ASN A 26 2.02 -65.34 -11.90
C ASN A 26 1.15 -64.70 -10.82
N ALA A 27 0.30 -65.48 -10.16
CA ALA A 27 -0.56 -65.00 -9.08
C ALA A 27 0.21 -64.64 -7.80
N ASP A 28 1.38 -65.25 -7.59
CA ASP A 28 2.23 -65.01 -6.41
C ASP A 28 3.28 -63.90 -6.60
N LEU A 29 3.24 -63.18 -7.73
CA LEU A 29 4.25 -62.17 -8.10
C LEU A 29 4.43 -61.10 -7.02
N ALA A 30 3.34 -60.68 -6.37
CA ALA A 30 3.37 -59.66 -5.31
C ALA A 30 4.18 -60.10 -4.07
N ALA A 31 4.14 -61.39 -3.71
CA ALA A 31 4.89 -61.91 -2.56
C ALA A 31 6.39 -62.04 -2.85
N GLU A 32 6.75 -62.31 -4.10
CA GLU A 32 8.16 -62.45 -4.52
C GLU A 32 8.86 -61.11 -4.74
N LEU A 33 8.12 -60.09 -5.19
CA LEU A 33 8.62 -58.75 -5.46
C LEU A 33 8.90 -57.91 -4.21
N GLY A 34 8.43 -58.33 -3.02
CA GLY A 34 8.64 -57.62 -1.76
C GLY A 34 10.08 -57.69 -1.22
N LYS A 35 10.93 -58.59 -1.75
CA LYS A 35 12.33 -58.72 -1.34
C LYS A 35 13.26 -58.05 -2.37
N PRO A 36 14.14 -57.11 -1.97
CA PRO A 36 15.00 -56.37 -2.90
C PRO A 36 15.97 -57.28 -3.67
N GLU A 37 16.51 -58.31 -3.01
CA GLU A 37 17.44 -59.27 -3.63
C GLU A 37 16.80 -60.01 -4.81
N ARG A 38 15.57 -60.51 -4.63
CA ARG A 38 14.82 -61.19 -5.70
C ARG A 38 14.44 -60.24 -6.83
N LEU A 39 14.12 -58.98 -6.51
CA LEU A 39 13.81 -57.98 -7.51
C LEU A 39 15.01 -57.70 -8.44
N ILE A 40 16.22 -57.63 -7.90
CA ILE A 40 17.46 -57.43 -8.67
C ILE A 40 17.76 -58.66 -9.55
N GLU A 41 17.49 -59.87 -9.07
CA GLU A 41 17.61 -61.09 -9.88
C GLU A 41 16.59 -61.11 -11.03
N MET A 42 15.37 -60.66 -10.76
CA MET A 42 14.25 -60.63 -11.70
C MET A 42 14.35 -59.50 -12.73
N LEU A 43 14.83 -58.33 -12.35
CA LEU A 43 14.91 -57.13 -13.18
C LEU A 43 16.35 -56.64 -13.24
N LYS A 44 16.97 -56.76 -14.42
CA LYS A 44 18.31 -56.24 -14.67
C LYS A 44 18.24 -54.94 -15.45
N LEU A 45 18.94 -53.91 -14.99
CA LEU A 45 19.05 -52.64 -15.70
C LEU A 45 19.77 -52.84 -17.04
N LYS A 46 19.10 -52.51 -18.15
CA LYS A 46 19.68 -52.53 -19.51
C LYS A 46 20.32 -51.18 -19.83
N LYS A 47 19.59 -50.09 -19.60
CA LYS A 47 20.07 -48.72 -19.84
C LYS A 47 19.35 -47.75 -18.90
N PHE A 48 20.08 -46.73 -18.46
CA PHE A 48 19.52 -45.61 -17.71
C PHE A 48 19.94 -44.32 -18.41
N VAL A 49 18.98 -43.47 -18.74
CA VAL A 49 19.20 -42.17 -19.37
C VAL A 49 18.82 -41.10 -18.36
N LYS A 50 19.82 -40.32 -17.93
CA LYS A 50 19.68 -39.24 -16.97
C LYS A 50 19.17 -37.98 -17.68
N PHE A 51 18.43 -37.15 -16.95
CA PHE A 51 18.16 -35.78 -17.39
C PHE A 51 19.38 -34.89 -17.15
N ASP A 52 19.80 -34.15 -18.17
CA ASP A 52 20.97 -33.28 -18.09
C ASP A 52 20.68 -31.95 -17.36
N SER A 53 19.43 -31.48 -17.41
CA SER A 53 19.01 -30.23 -16.80
C SER A 53 17.62 -30.30 -16.19
N ALA A 54 17.34 -29.43 -15.21
CA ALA A 54 16.02 -29.32 -14.59
C ALA A 54 14.94 -28.84 -15.59
N ALA A 55 15.32 -28.07 -16.60
CA ALA A 55 14.41 -27.61 -17.66
C ALA A 55 13.96 -28.79 -18.53
N MET A 56 14.92 -29.62 -18.98
CA MET A 56 14.62 -30.84 -19.71
C MET A 56 13.76 -31.79 -18.88
N ALA A 57 14.11 -32.01 -17.60
CA ALA A 57 13.32 -32.85 -16.71
C ALA A 57 11.85 -32.37 -16.59
N LEU A 58 11.62 -31.05 -16.59
CA LEU A 58 10.29 -30.47 -16.54
C LEU A 58 9.50 -30.70 -17.84
N GLU A 59 10.12 -30.46 -19.00
CA GLU A 59 9.48 -30.66 -20.30
C GLU A 59 9.12 -32.13 -20.52
N GLU A 60 10.07 -33.02 -20.24
CA GLU A 60 9.92 -34.47 -20.32
C GLU A 60 8.82 -34.97 -19.36
N ALA A 61 8.82 -34.52 -18.10
CA ALA A 61 7.78 -34.86 -17.13
C ALA A 61 6.40 -34.27 -17.50
N ALA A 62 6.35 -33.08 -18.11
CA ALA A 62 5.11 -32.46 -18.54
C ALA A 62 4.50 -33.21 -19.73
N ALA A 63 5.33 -33.60 -20.70
CA ALA A 63 4.93 -34.40 -21.85
C ALA A 63 4.41 -35.79 -21.42
N VAL A 64 5.15 -36.49 -20.55
CA VAL A 64 4.72 -37.78 -20.00
C VAL A 64 3.41 -37.66 -19.23
N SER A 65 3.24 -36.61 -18.40
CA SER A 65 1.97 -36.34 -17.70
C SER A 65 0.79 -36.11 -18.65
N GLN A 66 1.03 -35.67 -19.87
CA GLN A 66 0.00 -35.49 -20.90
C GLN A 66 -0.17 -36.74 -21.80
N GLY A 67 0.62 -37.79 -21.58
CA GLY A 67 0.64 -39.00 -22.40
C GLY A 67 1.31 -38.81 -23.76
N GLN A 68 2.09 -37.74 -23.93
CA GLN A 68 2.91 -37.50 -25.12
C GLN A 68 4.28 -38.13 -24.92
N ILE A 69 4.94 -38.50 -26.03
CA ILE A 69 6.27 -39.11 -25.99
C ILE A 69 7.31 -38.03 -26.23
N PRO A 70 8.13 -37.74 -25.22
CA PRO A 70 9.18 -36.75 -25.38
C PRO A 70 10.42 -37.32 -26.09
N PRO A 71 11.29 -36.47 -26.67
CA PRO A 71 12.38 -36.91 -27.54
C PRO A 71 13.41 -37.80 -26.84
N LEU A 72 13.70 -37.57 -25.56
CA LEU A 72 14.63 -38.40 -24.80
C LEU A 72 14.10 -39.83 -24.65
N LEU A 73 12.80 -39.97 -24.38
CA LEU A 73 12.14 -41.28 -24.32
C LEU A 73 12.17 -41.99 -25.67
N THR A 74 11.96 -41.27 -26.78
CA THR A 74 12.09 -41.83 -28.13
C THR A 74 13.49 -42.40 -28.37
N SER A 75 14.55 -41.66 -28.01
CA SER A 75 15.93 -42.13 -28.14
C SER A 75 16.22 -43.40 -27.31
N LEU A 76 15.61 -43.53 -26.12
CA LEU A 76 15.71 -44.74 -25.30
C LEU A 76 14.98 -45.93 -25.93
N LEU A 77 13.84 -45.67 -26.58
CA LEU A 77 13.02 -46.69 -27.23
C LEU A 77 13.63 -47.19 -28.55
N GLU A 78 14.43 -46.39 -29.25
CA GLU A 78 15.17 -46.83 -30.45
C GLU A 78 16.16 -47.97 -30.14
N ASP A 79 16.76 -48.00 -28.94
CA ASP A 79 17.63 -49.09 -28.50
C ASP A 79 16.91 -50.45 -28.37
N LEU A 80 15.57 -50.46 -28.35
CA LEU A 80 14.75 -51.67 -28.33
C LEU A 80 14.50 -52.22 -29.75
N GLN A 81 14.73 -51.46 -30.81
CA GLN A 81 14.49 -51.90 -32.20
C GLN A 81 15.37 -53.08 -32.63
N ALA A 82 16.52 -53.28 -31.97
CA ALA A 82 17.41 -54.42 -32.23
C ALA A 82 16.77 -55.79 -31.88
N GLU A 83 15.68 -55.82 -31.11
CA GLU A 83 15.03 -57.06 -30.69
C GLU A 83 13.78 -57.38 -31.54
N LYS A 84 13.77 -58.56 -32.19
CA LYS A 84 12.76 -58.94 -33.21
C LYS A 84 11.30 -58.93 -32.73
N LYS A 85 11.03 -59.14 -31.42
CA LYS A 85 9.70 -59.07 -30.78
C LYS A 85 9.83 -58.79 -29.27
N ALA A 86 9.66 -57.54 -28.86
CA ALA A 86 9.76 -57.10 -27.46
C ALA A 86 8.40 -56.64 -26.91
N SER A 87 8.13 -56.98 -25.64
CA SER A 87 6.98 -56.51 -24.87
C SER A 87 7.46 -55.45 -23.89
N LEU A 88 6.80 -54.29 -23.82
CA LEU A 88 7.18 -53.19 -22.93
C LEU A 88 6.07 -52.93 -21.91
N ALA A 89 6.35 -53.16 -20.64
CA ALA A 89 5.48 -52.75 -19.55
C ALA A 89 5.59 -51.24 -19.35
N VAL A 90 4.44 -50.55 -19.41
CA VAL A 90 4.31 -49.09 -19.24
C VAL A 90 3.26 -48.82 -18.16
N ALA A 91 3.51 -47.82 -17.31
CA ALA A 91 2.66 -47.54 -16.16
C ALA A 91 1.31 -46.89 -16.53
N ASP A 92 1.31 -46.01 -17.53
CA ASP A 92 0.10 -45.33 -18.02
C ASP A 92 -0.37 -45.95 -19.35
N LEU A 93 -1.69 -46.17 -19.45
CA LEU A 93 -2.34 -46.64 -20.66
C LEU A 93 -2.20 -45.62 -21.80
N LYS A 94 -2.30 -44.32 -21.51
CA LYS A 94 -2.19 -43.26 -22.54
C LYS A 94 -0.80 -43.26 -23.17
N LEU A 95 0.24 -43.30 -22.33
CA LEU A 95 1.61 -43.41 -22.81
C LEU A 95 1.84 -44.72 -23.57
N GLY A 96 1.28 -45.83 -23.09
CA GLY A 96 1.31 -47.12 -23.80
C GLY A 96 0.69 -47.04 -25.20
N THR A 97 -0.48 -46.41 -25.34
CA THR A 97 -1.12 -46.20 -26.65
C THR A 97 -0.30 -45.28 -27.55
N ALA A 98 0.30 -44.23 -27.01
CA ALA A 98 1.17 -43.34 -27.77
C ALA A 98 2.39 -44.11 -28.30
N ILE A 99 3.03 -44.95 -27.47
CA ILE A 99 4.20 -45.74 -27.85
C ILE A 99 3.83 -46.76 -28.94
N SER A 100 2.63 -47.35 -28.87
CA SER A 100 2.14 -48.26 -29.90
C SER A 100 1.97 -47.58 -31.27
N ASN A 101 1.72 -46.27 -31.29
CA ASN A 101 1.49 -45.50 -32.50
C ASN A 101 2.79 -44.94 -33.11
N LEU A 102 3.96 -45.15 -32.48
CA LEU A 102 5.23 -44.68 -33.01
C LEU A 102 5.66 -45.49 -34.25
N PRO A 103 5.97 -44.83 -35.37
CA PRO A 103 6.46 -45.51 -36.56
C PRO A 103 7.87 -46.06 -36.34
N GLY A 104 8.09 -47.33 -36.67
CA GLY A 104 9.41 -47.98 -36.62
C GLY A 104 9.71 -48.82 -35.38
N LEU A 105 8.84 -48.84 -34.36
CA LEU A 105 8.99 -49.71 -33.18
C LEU A 105 8.14 -50.99 -33.31
N ASN A 106 8.79 -52.17 -33.34
CA ASN A 106 8.15 -53.49 -33.25
C ASN A 106 7.93 -53.92 -31.78
N VAL A 107 7.40 -53.01 -30.96
CA VAL A 107 7.20 -53.24 -29.52
C VAL A 107 5.71 -53.30 -29.20
N THR A 108 5.30 -54.32 -28.45
CA THR A 108 3.93 -54.42 -27.93
C THR A 108 3.88 -53.84 -26.52
N PRO A 109 3.32 -52.63 -26.31
CA PRO A 109 3.16 -52.08 -24.97
C PRO A 109 2.09 -52.87 -24.21
N VAL A 110 2.39 -53.21 -22.96
CA VAL A 110 1.49 -53.84 -22.01
C VAL A 110 1.29 -52.88 -20.85
N ALA A 111 0.08 -52.35 -20.74
CA ALA A 111 -0.33 -51.47 -19.65
C ALA A 111 -1.65 -52.01 -19.07
N GLY A 112 -1.76 -52.07 -17.75
CA GLY A 112 -2.96 -52.61 -17.09
C GLY A 112 -2.73 -53.06 -15.64
N SER A 113 -3.74 -53.68 -15.05
CA SER A 113 -3.73 -54.21 -13.66
C SER A 113 -2.52 -55.10 -13.39
N ASP A 114 -2.17 -55.95 -14.35
CA ASP A 114 -1.16 -56.99 -14.21
C ASP A 114 0.27 -56.42 -14.09
N THR A 115 0.45 -55.15 -14.44
CA THR A 115 1.73 -54.42 -14.35
C THR A 115 1.86 -53.57 -13.08
N MET A 116 0.78 -53.36 -12.32
CA MET A 116 0.77 -52.44 -11.18
C MET A 116 1.67 -52.90 -10.03
N ASP A 117 1.62 -54.18 -9.68
CA ASP A 117 2.48 -54.74 -8.61
C ASP A 117 3.96 -54.67 -8.98
N LEU A 118 4.27 -54.83 -10.28
CA LEU A 118 5.62 -54.67 -10.81
C LEU A 118 6.10 -53.21 -10.67
N PHE A 119 5.29 -52.23 -11.06
CA PHE A 119 5.64 -50.81 -10.90
C PHE A 119 5.72 -50.38 -9.44
N ARG A 120 4.89 -50.95 -8.57
CA ARG A 120 4.98 -50.72 -7.12
C ARG A 120 6.32 -51.19 -6.57
N ALA A 121 6.73 -52.41 -6.88
CA ALA A 121 8.00 -52.97 -6.44
C ALA A 121 9.21 -52.20 -7.00
N VAL A 122 9.15 -51.81 -8.28
CA VAL A 122 10.18 -50.98 -8.90
C VAL A 122 10.31 -49.64 -8.19
N ARG A 123 9.18 -48.99 -7.84
CA ARG A 123 9.17 -47.70 -7.12
C ARG A 123 9.66 -47.80 -5.67
N GLU A 124 9.34 -48.90 -4.99
CA GLU A 124 9.77 -49.14 -3.60
C GLU A 124 11.29 -49.35 -3.52
N HIS A 125 11.88 -50.02 -4.52
CA HIS A 125 13.29 -50.42 -4.53
C HIS A 125 14.12 -49.75 -5.65
N VAL A 126 13.75 -48.54 -6.09
CA VAL A 126 14.46 -47.82 -7.18
C VAL A 126 15.95 -47.66 -6.88
N SER A 127 16.28 -47.31 -5.63
CA SER A 127 17.67 -47.10 -5.19
C SER A 127 18.51 -48.37 -5.27
N SER A 128 17.89 -49.54 -5.11
CA SER A 128 18.55 -50.84 -5.23
C SER A 128 18.66 -51.31 -6.69
N LEU A 129 17.74 -50.88 -7.56
CA LEU A 129 17.69 -51.24 -8.98
C LEU A 129 18.63 -50.41 -9.86
N ILE A 130 18.85 -49.14 -9.52
CA ILE A 130 19.67 -48.22 -10.32
C ILE A 130 20.87 -47.75 -9.51
N PRO A 131 22.08 -48.26 -9.80
CA PRO A 131 23.28 -47.88 -9.08
C PRO A 131 23.57 -46.37 -9.19
N GLY A 132 23.86 -45.73 -8.06
CA GLY A 132 24.18 -44.30 -7.99
C GLY A 132 22.97 -43.36 -7.88
N LEU A 133 21.76 -43.91 -7.65
CA LEU A 133 20.57 -43.15 -7.25
C LEU A 133 20.24 -43.45 -5.79
N ASP A 134 20.98 -42.80 -4.89
CA ASP A 134 20.65 -42.83 -3.47
C ASP A 134 19.31 -42.15 -3.22
N GLN A 135 18.61 -42.62 -2.18
CA GLN A 135 17.27 -42.14 -1.84
C GLN A 135 17.26 -40.63 -1.54
N ASP A 136 18.28 -40.13 -0.83
CA ASP A 136 18.42 -38.69 -0.53
C ASP A 136 18.54 -37.82 -1.79
N VAL A 137 19.21 -38.33 -2.82
CA VAL A 137 19.40 -37.62 -4.10
C VAL A 137 18.09 -37.61 -4.88
N LEU A 138 17.40 -38.75 -4.91
CA LEU A 138 16.07 -38.88 -5.52
C LEU A 138 15.05 -37.93 -4.87
N ASP A 139 15.03 -37.82 -3.55
CA ASP A 139 14.09 -36.95 -2.83
C ASP A 139 14.33 -35.47 -3.15
N ARG A 140 15.60 -35.04 -3.23
CA ARG A 140 15.95 -33.66 -3.64
C ARG A 140 15.56 -33.38 -5.09
N MET A 141 15.79 -34.32 -6.00
CA MET A 141 15.38 -34.18 -7.40
C MET A 141 13.85 -34.15 -7.52
N THR A 142 13.14 -34.96 -6.75
CA THR A 142 11.67 -34.98 -6.66
C THR A 142 11.13 -33.63 -6.18
N LEU A 143 11.73 -33.06 -5.15
CA LEU A 143 11.37 -31.73 -4.64
C LEU A 143 11.61 -30.64 -5.69
N GLY A 144 12.75 -30.70 -6.40
CA GLY A 144 13.09 -29.73 -7.45
C GLY A 144 12.14 -29.80 -8.65
N LEU A 145 11.85 -31.00 -9.13
CA LEU A 145 10.94 -31.23 -10.23
C LEU A 145 9.49 -30.88 -9.87
N SER A 146 9.03 -31.23 -8.67
CA SER A 146 7.67 -30.89 -8.21
C SER A 146 7.49 -29.38 -8.10
N HIS A 147 8.44 -28.64 -7.51
CA HIS A 147 8.39 -27.18 -7.50
C HIS A 147 8.35 -26.58 -8.90
N SER A 148 9.18 -27.06 -9.81
CA SER A 148 9.26 -26.54 -11.18
C SER A 148 7.96 -26.84 -11.95
N MET A 149 7.42 -28.06 -11.83
CA MET A 149 6.15 -28.47 -12.43
C MET A 149 4.97 -27.63 -11.91
N SER A 150 4.91 -27.41 -10.58
CA SER A 150 3.89 -26.55 -9.98
C SER A 150 4.00 -25.11 -10.49
N ARG A 151 5.22 -24.56 -10.61
CA ARG A 151 5.43 -23.20 -11.14
C ARG A 151 5.04 -23.08 -12.61
N HIS A 152 5.34 -24.10 -13.43
CA HIS A 152 4.98 -24.13 -14.84
C HIS A 152 3.46 -24.22 -15.03
N LYS A 153 2.77 -25.06 -14.25
CA LYS A 153 1.30 -25.16 -14.29
C LYS A 153 0.61 -23.90 -13.76
N LEU A 154 1.15 -23.32 -12.69
CA LEU A 154 0.59 -22.11 -12.08
C LEU A 154 0.98 -20.83 -12.85
N LYS A 155 1.73 -20.93 -13.96
CA LYS A 155 2.25 -19.82 -14.78
C LYS A 155 2.49 -18.55 -13.94
N PHE A 156 3.58 -18.52 -13.18
CA PHE A 156 3.95 -17.38 -12.31
C PHE A 156 2.92 -17.09 -11.21
N SER A 157 3.27 -17.34 -9.94
CA SER A 157 2.42 -16.96 -8.81
C SER A 157 2.23 -15.43 -8.77
N ALA A 158 1.03 -14.94 -9.10
CA ALA A 158 0.66 -13.52 -9.02
C ALA A 158 0.99 -12.91 -7.64
N ASP A 159 0.86 -13.71 -6.57
CA ASP A 159 1.20 -13.33 -5.19
C ASP A 159 2.64 -12.81 -5.00
N LYS A 160 3.59 -13.23 -5.84
CA LYS A 160 4.98 -12.74 -5.76
C LYS A 160 5.20 -11.41 -6.46
N VAL A 161 4.36 -11.04 -7.44
CA VAL A 161 4.47 -9.73 -8.11
C VAL A 161 4.14 -8.60 -7.13
N ASP A 162 3.11 -8.81 -6.31
CA ASP A 162 2.59 -7.83 -5.35
C ASP A 162 3.59 -7.49 -4.23
N SER A 163 4.44 -8.46 -3.86
CA SER A 163 5.45 -8.27 -2.81
C SER A 163 6.41 -7.12 -3.14
N MET A 164 6.71 -6.91 -4.44
CA MET A 164 7.56 -5.80 -4.87
C MET A 164 6.91 -4.43 -4.62
N ILE A 165 5.59 -4.31 -4.79
CA ILE A 165 4.85 -3.07 -4.51
C ILE A 165 4.89 -2.76 -3.01
N ILE A 166 4.69 -3.78 -2.18
CA ILE A 166 4.70 -3.65 -0.71
C ILE A 166 6.07 -3.20 -0.24
N GLN A 167 7.14 -3.76 -0.79
CA GLN A 167 8.49 -3.34 -0.43
C GLN A 167 8.81 -1.93 -0.94
N ALA A 168 8.41 -1.60 -2.17
CA ALA A 168 8.64 -0.28 -2.76
C ALA A 168 7.96 0.85 -1.97
N ILE A 169 6.71 0.67 -1.52
CA ILE A 169 6.02 1.71 -0.73
C ILE A 169 6.61 1.86 0.67
N LYS A 170 7.05 0.76 1.31
CA LYS A 170 7.76 0.84 2.59
C LYS A 170 9.08 1.60 2.44
N MET A 171 9.83 1.29 1.39
CA MET A 171 11.07 2.01 1.08
C MET A 171 10.80 3.49 0.79
N LEU A 172 9.72 3.83 0.10
CA LEU A 172 9.33 5.22 -0.13
C LEU A 172 9.04 5.95 1.20
N ASP A 173 8.28 5.33 2.11
CA ASP A 173 7.96 5.91 3.42
C ASP A 173 9.20 6.05 4.32
N ASP A 174 10.18 5.13 4.19
CA ASP A 174 11.46 5.21 4.92
C ASP A 174 12.36 6.32 4.34
N ILE A 175 12.48 6.41 3.02
CA ILE A 175 13.21 7.49 2.34
C ILE A 175 12.61 8.85 2.69
N ASP A 176 11.29 8.99 2.76
CA ASP A 176 10.65 10.26 3.12
C ASP A 176 11.07 10.75 4.52
N LYS A 177 11.16 9.84 5.48
CA LYS A 177 11.61 10.16 6.85
C LYS A 177 13.09 10.48 6.88
N GLU A 178 13.91 9.65 6.25
CA GLU A 178 15.36 9.83 6.21
C GLU A 178 15.75 11.11 5.47
N LEU A 179 15.12 11.41 4.34
CA LEU A 179 15.33 12.63 3.57
C LEU A 179 15.06 13.86 4.44
N ASN A 180 13.96 13.87 5.19
CA ASN A 180 13.68 15.00 6.08
C ASN A 180 14.72 15.14 7.21
N VAL A 181 15.14 14.02 7.81
CA VAL A 181 16.18 14.02 8.86
C VAL A 181 17.52 14.52 8.30
N TYR A 182 17.94 14.03 7.13
CA TYR A 182 19.18 14.46 6.49
C TYR A 182 19.12 15.90 5.99
N ALA A 183 17.98 16.35 5.49
CA ALA A 183 17.77 17.74 5.10
C ALA A 183 17.89 18.69 6.30
N MET A 184 17.20 18.39 7.40
CA MET A 184 17.31 19.18 8.63
C MET A 184 18.73 19.15 9.19
N ARG A 185 19.41 18.00 9.15
CA ARG A 185 20.81 17.89 9.56
C ARG A 185 21.74 18.71 8.68
N THR A 186 21.50 18.78 7.37
CA THR A 186 22.27 19.62 6.43
C THR A 186 22.08 21.09 6.74
N LYS A 187 20.84 21.52 7.04
CA LYS A 187 20.54 22.89 7.48
C LYS A 187 21.20 23.25 8.79
N GLU A 188 21.20 22.34 9.77
CA GLU A 188 21.89 22.55 11.04
C GLU A 188 23.41 22.64 10.86
N TRP A 189 24.00 21.74 10.08
CA TRP A 189 25.45 21.67 9.87
C TRP A 189 25.97 22.90 9.12
N TYR A 190 25.37 23.22 7.98
CA TYR A 190 25.76 24.38 7.19
C TYR A 190 25.30 25.71 7.82
N GLY A 191 24.26 25.67 8.65
CA GLY A 191 23.78 26.82 9.43
C GLY A 191 24.80 27.39 10.41
N TRP A 192 25.83 26.64 10.82
CA TRP A 192 26.95 27.19 11.59
C TRP A 192 27.77 28.20 10.77
N HIS A 193 27.91 27.93 9.47
CA HIS A 193 28.66 28.77 8.54
C HIS A 193 27.81 29.90 7.96
N PHE A 194 26.54 29.63 7.63
CA PHE A 194 25.63 30.63 7.08
C PHE A 194 24.20 30.42 7.63
N PRO A 195 23.90 30.95 8.83
CA PRO A 195 22.62 30.72 9.52
C PRO A 195 21.43 31.42 8.84
N GLU A 196 21.65 32.54 8.16
CA GLU A 196 20.58 33.32 7.53
C GLU A 196 19.97 32.59 6.31
N MET A 197 20.72 31.71 5.65
CA MET A 197 20.22 30.92 4.51
C MET A 197 19.00 30.06 4.87
N ALA A 198 18.95 29.50 6.08
CA ALA A 198 17.83 28.67 6.49
C ALA A 198 16.52 29.46 6.67
N LYS A 199 16.61 30.79 6.86
CA LYS A 199 15.45 31.69 6.95
C LYS A 199 14.97 32.16 5.59
N THR A 200 15.88 32.32 4.64
CA THR A 200 15.55 32.73 3.27
C THR A 200 15.06 31.55 2.42
N LEU A 201 15.64 30.35 2.62
CA LEU A 201 15.32 29.13 1.86
C LEU A 201 14.52 28.13 2.70
N ASN A 202 13.21 28.11 2.47
CA ASN A 202 12.32 27.13 3.09
C ASN A 202 12.48 25.73 2.45
N ASP A 203 12.69 25.66 1.12
CA ASP A 203 12.82 24.37 0.44
C ASP A 203 14.15 23.67 0.76
N ASN A 204 14.04 22.43 1.24
CA ASN A 204 15.15 21.59 1.65
C ASN A 204 16.02 21.14 0.47
N LEU A 205 15.41 20.87 -0.69
CA LEU A 205 16.15 20.44 -1.88
C LEU A 205 16.93 21.60 -2.48
N ALA A 206 16.29 22.76 -2.63
CA ALA A 206 16.98 23.98 -3.07
C ALA A 206 18.15 24.32 -2.14
N TYR A 207 17.98 24.20 -0.82
CA TYR A 207 19.04 24.41 0.17
C TYR A 207 20.25 23.49 -0.09
N ALA A 208 20.02 22.17 -0.25
CA ALA A 208 21.10 21.22 -0.51
C ALA A 208 21.82 21.51 -1.85
N ARG A 209 21.08 21.92 -2.89
CA ARG A 209 21.67 22.30 -4.19
C ARG A 209 22.55 23.54 -4.10
N VAL A 210 22.14 24.56 -3.33
CA VAL A 210 22.92 25.78 -3.11
C VAL A 210 24.20 25.49 -2.33
N VAL A 211 24.12 24.68 -1.27
CA VAL A 211 25.31 24.27 -0.51
C VAL A 211 26.31 23.54 -1.41
N ARG A 212 25.83 22.69 -2.31
CA ARG A 212 26.66 21.98 -3.29
C ARG A 212 27.30 22.91 -4.33
N SER A 213 26.55 23.88 -4.87
CA SER A 213 27.02 24.73 -5.97
C SER A 213 27.98 25.83 -5.51
N VAL A 214 27.74 26.45 -4.36
CA VAL A 214 28.51 27.61 -3.91
C VAL A 214 29.68 27.23 -2.99
N GLY A 215 29.47 26.25 -2.10
CA GLY A 215 30.46 25.87 -1.11
C GLY A 215 30.62 26.92 -0.01
N MET A 216 31.71 27.68 -0.01
CA MET A 216 31.99 28.71 1.01
C MET A 216 31.14 29.98 0.81
N ARG A 217 30.89 30.71 1.89
CA ARG A 217 30.16 31.98 1.87
C ARG A 217 30.77 33.03 0.95
N ASP A 218 32.09 33.08 0.82
CA ASP A 218 32.77 34.09 -0.01
C ASP A 218 32.46 33.94 -1.49
N ASN A 219 32.20 32.71 -1.93
CA ASN A 219 31.88 32.39 -3.31
C ASN A 219 30.45 32.81 -3.72
N PHE A 220 29.60 33.26 -2.79
CA PHE A 220 28.24 33.69 -3.11
C PHE A 220 28.20 34.93 -4.01
N LYS A 221 29.28 35.72 -4.06
CA LYS A 221 29.35 36.91 -4.94
C LYS A 221 29.45 36.53 -6.42
N ASP A 222 30.23 35.49 -6.71
CA ASP A 222 30.57 35.08 -8.07
C ASP A 222 29.73 33.90 -8.58
N ALA A 223 29.03 33.19 -7.68
CA ALA A 223 28.21 32.04 -8.05
C ALA A 223 26.92 32.46 -8.77
N ASP A 224 26.60 31.73 -9.85
CA ASP A 224 25.32 31.79 -10.55
C ASP A 224 24.37 30.74 -9.96
N LEU A 225 23.21 31.18 -9.45
CA LEU A 225 22.20 30.32 -8.83
C LEU A 225 20.88 30.29 -9.62
N SER A 226 20.86 30.88 -10.82
CA SER A 226 19.68 31.04 -11.67
C SER A 226 18.99 29.71 -12.02
N ASP A 227 19.76 28.61 -12.09
CA ASP A 227 19.24 27.26 -12.38
C ASP A 227 18.49 26.63 -11.20
N ILE A 228 18.72 27.12 -9.98
CA ILE A 228 18.24 26.50 -8.74
C ILE A 228 17.17 27.37 -8.07
N LEU A 229 17.33 28.69 -8.11
CA LEU A 229 16.50 29.65 -7.40
C LEU A 229 15.95 30.74 -8.34
N PRO A 230 14.76 31.30 -8.04
CA PRO A 230 14.31 32.54 -8.68
C PRO A 230 15.21 33.73 -8.34
N GLU A 231 15.34 34.69 -9.26
CA GLU A 231 16.21 35.87 -9.13
C GLU A 231 15.96 36.68 -7.84
N ASP A 232 14.69 36.83 -7.43
CA ASP A 232 14.32 37.55 -6.20
C ASP A 232 14.93 36.94 -4.94
N VAL A 233 14.93 35.60 -4.87
CA VAL A 233 15.44 34.84 -3.72
C VAL A 233 16.96 34.81 -3.76
N GLU A 234 17.55 34.71 -4.95
CA GLU A 234 18.99 34.76 -5.14
C GLU A 234 19.59 36.11 -4.70
N ALA A 235 18.99 37.23 -5.10
CA ALA A 235 19.45 38.56 -4.71
C ALA A 235 19.40 38.75 -3.18
N SER A 236 18.32 38.30 -2.55
CA SER A 236 18.16 38.31 -1.09
C SER A 236 19.20 37.44 -0.38
N LEU A 237 19.53 36.28 -0.96
CA LEU A 237 20.54 35.37 -0.42
C LEU A 237 21.95 35.96 -0.54
N LYS A 238 22.30 36.59 -1.67
CA LYS A 238 23.58 37.28 -1.88
C LYS A 238 23.75 38.45 -0.91
N ALA A 239 22.71 39.27 -0.73
CA ALA A 239 22.71 40.34 0.27
C ALA A 239 22.87 39.81 1.71
N SER A 240 22.21 38.68 2.01
CA SER A 240 22.32 38.02 3.33
C SER A 240 23.70 37.41 3.55
N ALA A 241 24.38 36.95 2.50
CA ALA A 241 25.74 36.42 2.59
C ALA A 241 26.76 37.51 2.94
N GLU A 242 26.60 38.73 2.42
CA GLU A 242 27.47 39.87 2.77
C GLU A 242 27.29 40.36 4.21
N LEU A 243 26.07 40.26 4.74
CA LEU A 243 25.71 40.69 6.10
C LEU A 243 25.74 39.55 7.13
N SER A 244 26.15 38.35 6.74
CA SER A 244 26.04 37.15 7.56
C SER A 244 26.97 37.19 8.76
N MET A 245 26.46 36.74 9.91
CA MET A 245 27.24 36.61 11.15
C MET A 245 27.77 35.19 11.40
N GLY A 246 27.66 34.30 10.41
CA GLY A 246 28.11 32.92 10.53
C GLY A 246 29.64 32.78 10.68
N VAL A 247 30.07 31.65 11.25
CA VAL A 247 31.48 31.37 11.59
C VAL A 247 32.22 30.83 10.36
N GLU A 248 33.48 31.21 10.18
CA GLU A 248 34.32 30.63 9.14
C GLU A 248 34.65 29.16 9.45
N ILE A 249 34.46 28.29 8.46
CA ILE A 249 34.69 26.85 8.58
C ILE A 249 35.91 26.43 7.76
N THR A 250 36.50 25.28 8.09
CA THR A 250 37.59 24.73 7.30
C THR A 250 37.08 24.07 6.01
N GLU A 251 37.95 23.95 5.01
CA GLU A 251 37.60 23.25 3.76
C GLU A 251 37.23 21.78 3.98
N ASP A 252 37.83 21.12 4.97
CA ASP A 252 37.54 19.72 5.28
C ASP A 252 36.15 19.56 5.91
N ASP A 253 35.74 20.50 6.77
CA ASP A 253 34.38 20.53 7.32
C ASP A 253 33.34 20.83 6.22
N LEU A 254 33.66 21.73 5.29
CA LEU A 254 32.81 22.03 4.15
C LEU A 254 32.63 20.80 3.25
N LYS A 255 33.70 20.06 2.93
CA LYS A 255 33.62 18.84 2.11
C LYS A 255 32.62 17.84 2.69
N ASN A 256 32.64 17.64 4.01
CA ASN A 256 31.70 16.74 4.68
C ASN A 256 30.24 17.24 4.60
N ALA A 257 30.03 18.56 4.72
CA ALA A 257 28.70 19.16 4.58
C ALA A 257 28.17 19.07 3.14
N VAL A 258 29.04 19.27 2.14
CA VAL A 258 28.70 19.12 0.72
C VAL A 258 28.40 17.66 0.36
N GLU A 259 29.18 16.69 0.87
CA GLU A 259 28.91 15.27 0.68
C GLU A 259 27.52 14.90 1.24
N LEU A 260 27.15 15.42 2.43
CA LEU A 260 25.81 15.21 2.99
C LEU A 260 24.71 15.83 2.12
N ALA A 261 24.93 17.05 1.62
CA ALA A 261 24.01 17.70 0.69
C ALA A 261 23.84 16.90 -0.62
N ASP A 262 24.93 16.31 -1.13
CA ASP A 262 24.90 15.41 -2.27
C ASP A 262 24.09 14.14 -2.00
N GLN A 263 24.18 13.57 -0.80
CA GLN A 263 23.32 12.44 -0.42
C GLN A 263 21.83 12.83 -0.41
N VAL A 264 21.48 14.02 0.10
CA VAL A 264 20.09 14.51 0.08
C VAL A 264 19.56 14.66 -1.35
N ILE A 265 20.38 15.19 -2.27
CA ILE A 265 20.02 15.32 -3.68
C ILE A 265 19.81 13.94 -4.31
N LYS A 266 20.77 13.01 -4.13
CA LYS A 266 20.68 11.64 -4.64
C LYS A 266 19.45 10.91 -4.10
N PHE A 267 19.13 11.04 -2.81
CA PHE A 267 17.93 10.43 -2.24
C PHE A 267 16.65 11.05 -2.80
N THR A 268 16.63 12.35 -3.08
CA THR A 268 15.46 12.98 -3.70
C THR A 268 15.24 12.51 -5.13
N GLU A 269 16.32 12.36 -5.91
CA GLU A 269 16.26 11.77 -7.26
C GLU A 269 15.82 10.31 -7.22
N TYR A 270 16.39 9.52 -6.32
CA TYR A 270 16.01 8.11 -6.14
C TYR A 270 14.55 7.96 -5.71
N ARG A 271 14.05 8.83 -4.84
CA ARG A 271 12.63 8.91 -4.48
C ARG A 271 11.73 9.18 -5.68
N ALA A 272 12.12 10.08 -6.57
CA ALA A 272 11.37 10.37 -7.79
C ALA A 272 11.35 9.15 -8.74
N GLN A 273 12.50 8.48 -8.91
CA GLN A 273 12.60 7.24 -9.67
C GLN A 273 11.73 6.13 -9.08
N LEU A 274 11.75 5.95 -7.75
CA LEU A 274 10.95 4.95 -7.05
C LEU A 274 9.45 5.24 -7.18
N THR A 275 9.06 6.52 -7.19
CA THR A 275 7.67 6.93 -7.42
C THR A 275 7.21 6.57 -8.84
N SER A 276 8.03 6.85 -9.86
CA SER A 276 7.73 6.48 -11.25
C SER A 276 7.69 4.96 -11.46
N TYR A 277 8.60 4.24 -10.82
CA TYR A 277 8.59 2.78 -10.78
C TYR A 277 7.30 2.26 -10.14
N LEU A 278 6.90 2.78 -8.98
CA LEU A 278 5.67 2.38 -8.30
C LEU A 278 4.42 2.67 -9.14
N GLU A 279 4.38 3.80 -9.84
CA GLU A 279 3.28 4.14 -10.75
C GLU A 279 3.15 3.15 -11.91
N SER A 280 4.25 2.85 -12.61
CA SER A 280 4.23 1.90 -13.73
C SER A 280 3.82 0.49 -13.28
N ARG A 281 4.34 0.03 -12.13
CA ARG A 281 4.01 -1.29 -11.57
C ARG A 281 2.58 -1.36 -11.08
N MET A 282 2.07 -0.31 -10.45
CA MET A 282 0.68 -0.30 -9.98
C MET A 282 -0.31 -0.31 -11.15
N ARG A 283 -0.02 0.41 -12.24
CA ARG A 283 -0.86 0.36 -13.45
C ARG A 283 -0.89 -1.03 -14.07
N ALA A 284 0.23 -1.75 -14.06
CA ALA A 284 0.30 -3.11 -14.61
C ALA A 284 -0.46 -4.15 -13.76
N ILE A 285 -0.41 -4.03 -12.43
CA ILE A 285 -1.04 -5.00 -11.50
C ILE A 285 -2.50 -4.66 -11.23
N ALA A 286 -2.80 -3.41 -10.87
CA ALA A 286 -4.12 -2.98 -10.42
C ALA A 286 -4.55 -1.68 -11.13
N PRO A 287 -4.91 -1.75 -12.43
CA PRO A 287 -5.30 -0.59 -13.21
C PRO A 287 -6.60 0.06 -12.68
N ASN A 288 -7.61 -0.73 -12.29
CA ASN A 288 -8.88 -0.18 -11.80
C ASN A 288 -8.72 0.50 -10.43
N LEU A 289 -7.93 -0.09 -9.53
CA LEU A 289 -7.57 0.54 -8.26
C LEU A 289 -6.85 1.87 -8.48
N THR A 290 -5.86 1.89 -9.37
CA THR A 290 -5.09 3.10 -9.70
C THR A 290 -5.98 4.20 -10.24
N ALA A 291 -6.88 3.86 -11.16
CA ALA A 291 -7.83 4.83 -11.72
C ALA A 291 -8.77 5.42 -10.65
N LEU A 292 -9.19 4.63 -9.65
CA LEU A 292 -10.12 5.09 -8.62
C LEU A 292 -9.47 5.96 -7.53
N VAL A 293 -8.35 5.52 -6.96
CA VAL A 293 -7.76 6.16 -5.76
C VAL A 293 -6.38 6.78 -6.00
N GLY A 294 -5.71 6.46 -7.11
CA GLY A 294 -4.33 6.82 -7.40
C GLY A 294 -3.33 5.76 -6.91
N TYR A 295 -2.13 5.76 -7.49
CA TYR A 295 -1.12 4.72 -7.24
C TYR A 295 -0.57 4.74 -5.81
N LEU A 296 -0.32 5.91 -5.20
CA LEU A 296 0.19 6.01 -3.81
C LEU A 296 -0.79 5.44 -2.78
N VAL A 297 -2.05 5.86 -2.87
CA VAL A 297 -3.10 5.40 -1.94
C VAL A 297 -3.40 3.92 -2.18
N GLY A 298 -3.43 3.48 -3.43
CA GLY A 298 -3.56 2.06 -3.79
C GLY A 298 -2.43 1.20 -3.21
N ALA A 299 -1.18 1.65 -3.33
CA ALA A 299 -0.01 0.96 -2.77
C ALA A 299 -0.07 0.83 -1.26
N ARG A 300 -0.48 1.89 -0.56
CA ARG A 300 -0.66 1.86 0.90
C ARG A 300 -1.76 0.89 1.33
N LEU A 301 -2.87 0.82 0.59
CA LEU A 301 -3.92 -0.17 0.86
C LEU A 301 -3.42 -1.61 0.69
N ILE A 302 -2.67 -1.89 -0.39
CA ILE A 302 -2.09 -3.21 -0.65
C ILE A 302 -1.07 -3.59 0.42
N SER A 303 -0.19 -2.65 0.80
CA SER A 303 0.82 -2.85 1.86
C SER A 303 0.19 -3.20 3.20
N HIS A 304 -0.91 -2.51 3.57
CA HIS A 304 -1.60 -2.76 4.82
C HIS A 304 -2.37 -4.10 4.82
N ALA A 305 -2.89 -4.53 3.66
CA ALA A 305 -3.59 -5.80 3.53
C ALA A 305 -2.67 -7.02 3.29
N GLY A 306 -1.43 -6.79 2.87
CA GLY A 306 -0.39 -7.81 2.67
C GLY A 306 -0.36 -8.46 1.27
N SER A 307 -1.44 -8.41 0.49
CA SER A 307 -1.46 -8.77 -0.94
C SER A 307 -2.69 -8.18 -1.63
N VAL A 308 -2.69 -8.11 -2.97
CA VAL A 308 -3.85 -7.64 -3.75
C VAL A 308 -5.04 -8.59 -3.54
N LEU A 309 -4.79 -9.90 -3.53
CA LEU A 309 -5.82 -10.92 -3.28
C LEU A 309 -6.41 -10.84 -1.86
N SER A 310 -5.59 -10.57 -0.85
CA SER A 310 -6.06 -10.35 0.53
C SER A 310 -6.96 -9.11 0.61
N LEU A 311 -6.56 -8.02 -0.05
CA LEU A 311 -7.35 -6.80 -0.12
C LEU A 311 -8.67 -7.02 -0.89
N ALA A 312 -8.68 -7.83 -1.95
CA ALA A 312 -9.88 -8.16 -2.74
C ALA A 312 -10.94 -8.93 -1.94
N LYS A 313 -10.50 -9.75 -0.97
CA LYS A 313 -11.36 -10.47 -0.03
C LYS A 313 -12.01 -9.55 1.00
N ALA A 314 -11.42 -8.40 1.29
CA ALA A 314 -11.98 -7.45 2.25
C ALA A 314 -13.28 -6.81 1.72
N PRO A 315 -14.30 -6.60 2.57
CA PRO A 315 -15.49 -5.86 2.18
C PRO A 315 -15.19 -4.35 2.09
N GLY A 316 -16.00 -3.62 1.32
CA GLY A 316 -15.82 -2.17 1.15
C GLY A 316 -15.87 -1.36 2.44
N SER A 317 -16.61 -1.82 3.46
CA SER A 317 -16.62 -1.20 4.80
C SER A 317 -15.29 -1.35 5.54
N THR A 318 -14.60 -2.48 5.38
CA THR A 318 -13.25 -2.68 5.91
C THR A 318 -12.28 -1.78 5.15
N ILE A 319 -12.34 -1.78 3.81
CA ILE A 319 -11.46 -0.93 2.98
C ILE A 319 -11.58 0.56 3.34
N GLN A 320 -12.79 1.02 3.69
CA GLN A 320 -13.04 2.39 4.13
C GLN A 320 -12.22 2.80 5.36
N ILE A 321 -12.05 1.88 6.31
CA ILE A 321 -11.45 2.14 7.63
C ILE A 321 -10.04 1.55 7.79
N LEU A 322 -9.47 0.96 6.74
CA LEU A 322 -8.09 0.44 6.74
C LEU A 322 -7.10 1.55 7.13
N GLY A 323 -6.21 1.26 8.08
CA GLY A 323 -5.24 2.17 8.68
C GLY A 323 -5.76 2.95 9.89
N ALA A 324 -7.05 2.91 10.20
CA ALA A 324 -7.65 3.53 11.39
C ALA A 324 -8.08 2.51 12.46
N GLU A 325 -7.53 1.30 12.44
CA GLU A 325 -7.95 0.18 13.28
C GLU A 325 -7.80 0.49 14.77
N LYS A 326 -6.71 1.15 15.17
CA LYS A 326 -6.48 1.53 16.58
C LYS A 326 -7.62 2.42 17.11
N ALA A 327 -8.01 3.42 16.33
CA ALA A 327 -9.10 4.33 16.67
C ALA A 327 -10.46 3.61 16.63
N LEU A 328 -10.67 2.74 15.64
CA LEU A 328 -11.88 1.92 15.50
C LEU A 328 -12.09 1.01 16.71
N PHE A 329 -11.08 0.22 17.08
CA PHE A 329 -11.19 -0.72 18.20
C PHE A 329 -11.30 0.01 19.54
N ARG A 330 -10.65 1.17 19.69
CA ARG A 330 -10.84 2.04 20.85
C ARG A 330 -12.29 2.51 20.95
N ALA A 331 -12.85 3.04 19.86
CA ALA A 331 -14.24 3.52 19.82
C ALA A 331 -15.25 2.40 20.11
N LEU A 332 -15.06 1.21 19.52
CA LEU A 332 -15.91 0.05 19.76
C LEU A 332 -15.88 -0.41 21.22
N LYS A 333 -14.68 -0.48 21.83
CA LYS A 333 -14.53 -0.83 23.25
C LYS A 333 -15.21 0.19 24.17
N THR A 334 -15.09 1.48 23.87
CA THR A 334 -15.67 2.56 24.67
C THR A 334 -17.10 2.95 24.27
N LYS A 335 -17.70 2.25 23.29
CA LYS A 335 -19.00 2.61 22.68
C LYS A 335 -19.09 4.08 22.24
N LYS A 336 -17.99 4.63 21.72
CA LYS A 336 -17.91 5.97 21.14
C LYS A 336 -18.07 5.90 19.61
N ASP A 337 -18.20 7.06 18.98
CA ASP A 337 -18.30 7.17 17.52
C ASP A 337 -17.06 6.60 16.83
N THR A 338 -17.29 5.77 15.81
CA THR A 338 -16.24 5.14 15.03
C THR A 338 -15.63 6.10 14.00
N PRO A 339 -14.34 5.92 13.64
CA PRO A 339 -13.73 6.72 12.59
C PRO A 339 -14.42 6.48 11.24
N LYS A 340 -14.53 7.54 10.44
CA LYS A 340 -15.28 7.52 9.17
C LYS A 340 -14.43 7.07 7.97
N TYR A 341 -13.12 7.14 8.07
CA TYR A 341 -12.16 6.82 7.01
C TYR A 341 -10.80 6.51 7.64
N GLY A 342 -9.97 5.75 6.94
CA GLY A 342 -8.55 5.57 7.24
C GLY A 342 -7.67 6.12 6.11
N ILE A 343 -6.86 5.26 5.48
CA ILE A 343 -5.94 5.61 4.37
C ILE A 343 -6.66 6.32 3.21
N MET A 344 -7.96 6.02 3.02
CA MET A 344 -8.78 6.59 1.95
C MET A 344 -9.02 8.10 2.05
N TYR A 345 -8.73 8.70 3.21
CA TYR A 345 -8.79 10.14 3.39
C TYR A 345 -7.87 10.91 2.44
N HIS A 346 -6.68 10.35 2.15
CA HIS A 346 -5.68 10.97 1.29
C HIS A 346 -5.93 10.75 -0.21
N SER A 347 -7.05 10.12 -0.58
CA SER A 347 -7.44 10.02 -1.99
C SER A 347 -7.90 11.37 -2.53
N SER A 348 -7.58 11.64 -3.80
CA SER A 348 -7.91 12.92 -4.45
C SER A 348 -9.42 13.22 -4.40
N LEU A 349 -10.25 12.19 -4.58
CA LEU A 349 -11.71 12.33 -4.66
C LEU A 349 -12.35 12.63 -3.30
N VAL A 350 -11.81 12.08 -2.20
CA VAL A 350 -12.29 12.38 -0.85
C VAL A 350 -11.78 13.74 -0.39
N GLY A 351 -10.56 14.13 -0.81
CA GLY A 351 -9.96 15.43 -0.52
C GLY A 351 -10.78 16.61 -1.04
N GLN A 352 -11.39 16.47 -2.22
CA GLN A 352 -12.26 17.49 -2.83
C GLN A 352 -13.57 17.71 -2.06
N ALA A 353 -14.08 16.69 -1.38
CA ALA A 353 -15.38 16.76 -0.73
C ALA A 353 -15.33 17.60 0.56
N THR A 354 -16.39 18.36 0.85
CA THR A 354 -16.49 19.18 2.08
C THR A 354 -17.22 18.49 3.24
N GLY A 355 -16.70 18.65 4.47
CA GLY A 355 -17.37 18.31 5.74
C GLY A 355 -18.09 16.95 5.77
N LYS A 356 -19.43 16.97 5.90
CA LYS A 356 -20.27 15.76 5.97
C LYS A 356 -20.27 14.94 4.67
N ASN A 357 -19.96 15.55 3.53
CA ASN A 357 -19.92 14.87 2.24
C ASN A 357 -18.67 13.97 2.10
N LYS A 358 -17.56 14.28 2.78
CA LYS A 358 -16.35 13.42 2.82
C LYS A 358 -16.68 11.98 3.20
N GLY A 359 -17.45 11.78 4.28
CA GLY A 359 -17.83 10.44 4.73
C GLY A 359 -18.77 9.70 3.77
N LYS A 360 -19.62 10.43 3.03
CA LYS A 360 -20.50 9.82 2.02
C LYS A 360 -19.69 9.35 0.81
N ILE A 361 -18.79 10.20 0.33
CA ILE A 361 -17.92 9.87 -0.80
C ILE A 361 -16.93 8.76 -0.44
N ALA A 362 -16.32 8.80 0.74
CA ALA A 362 -15.42 7.74 1.20
C ALA A 362 -16.09 6.36 1.22
N ARG A 363 -17.35 6.28 1.67
CA ARG A 363 -18.13 5.02 1.65
C ARG A 363 -18.39 4.53 0.22
N MET A 364 -18.84 5.43 -0.66
CA MET A 364 -19.14 5.10 -2.06
C MET A 364 -17.86 4.69 -2.82
N LEU A 365 -16.77 5.43 -2.62
CA LEU A 365 -15.47 5.15 -3.20
C LEU A 365 -14.96 3.79 -2.73
N SER A 366 -15.01 3.49 -1.43
CA SER A 366 -14.55 2.20 -0.91
C SER A 366 -15.35 1.02 -1.45
N ALA A 367 -16.67 1.20 -1.68
CA ALA A 367 -17.49 0.19 -2.34
C ALA A 367 -17.10 -0.02 -3.81
N LYS A 368 -16.76 1.04 -4.54
CA LYS A 368 -16.29 0.94 -5.93
C LYS A 368 -14.87 0.39 -6.03
N VAL A 369 -14.00 0.73 -5.08
CA VAL A 369 -12.66 0.18 -4.95
C VAL A 369 -12.73 -1.32 -4.70
N ALA A 370 -13.60 -1.79 -3.81
CA ALA A 370 -13.79 -3.23 -3.58
C ALA A 370 -14.20 -3.99 -4.85
N LEU A 371 -15.04 -3.38 -5.70
CA LEU A 371 -15.44 -3.97 -6.97
C LEU A 371 -14.29 -3.94 -7.99
N GLY A 372 -13.63 -2.80 -8.18
CA GLY A 372 -12.50 -2.65 -9.11
C GLY A 372 -11.35 -3.59 -8.76
N LEU A 373 -11.03 -3.71 -7.47
CA LEU A 373 -9.96 -4.58 -6.99
C LEU A 373 -10.24 -6.07 -7.20
N ARG A 374 -11.50 -6.49 -7.09
CA ARG A 374 -11.87 -7.89 -7.36
C ARG A 374 -11.74 -8.22 -8.84
N VAL A 375 -12.00 -7.26 -9.71
CA VAL A 375 -11.74 -7.40 -11.15
C VAL A 375 -10.23 -7.40 -11.40
N ASP A 376 -9.47 -6.48 -10.81
CA ASP A 376 -8.00 -6.47 -10.95
C ASP A 376 -7.34 -7.77 -10.45
N ALA A 377 -7.88 -8.40 -9.40
CA ALA A 377 -7.28 -9.59 -8.76
C ALA A 377 -7.74 -10.93 -9.35
N LEU A 378 -8.94 -10.99 -9.94
CA LEU A 378 -9.58 -12.24 -10.40
C LEU A 378 -9.98 -12.20 -11.87
N GLY A 379 -9.86 -11.05 -12.54
CA GLY A 379 -10.05 -10.91 -13.98
C GLY A 379 -8.94 -11.65 -14.72
N ASP A 380 -9.31 -12.35 -15.79
CA ASP A 380 -8.41 -13.19 -16.59
C ASP A 380 -8.24 -12.51 -17.95
N ASP A 381 -7.62 -11.32 -17.93
CA ASP A 381 -7.58 -10.39 -19.06
C ASP A 381 -6.15 -10.33 -19.65
N GLU A 382 -5.49 -11.47 -19.83
CA GLU A 382 -4.12 -11.56 -20.40
C GLU A 382 -4.04 -11.05 -21.86
N GLU A 383 -5.19 -10.97 -22.56
CA GLU A 383 -5.28 -10.57 -23.98
C GLU A 383 -5.87 -9.16 -24.21
N GLU A 384 -6.31 -8.46 -23.15
CA GLU A 384 -6.99 -7.16 -23.29
C GLU A 384 -6.02 -5.97 -23.21
N ASP A 385 -6.34 -4.91 -23.97
CA ASP A 385 -5.61 -3.64 -23.91
C ASP A 385 -5.71 -3.00 -22.50
N ASP A 386 -4.68 -2.28 -22.07
CA ASP A 386 -4.62 -1.62 -20.75
C ASP A 386 -5.81 -0.68 -20.48
N GLU A 387 -6.36 -0.04 -21.52
CA GLU A 387 -7.54 0.83 -21.40
C GLU A 387 -8.83 0.03 -21.10
N GLN A 388 -8.95 -1.17 -21.66
CA GLN A 388 -10.10 -2.06 -21.43
C GLN A 388 -10.03 -2.63 -20.01
N ARG A 389 -8.84 -3.06 -19.58
CA ARG A 389 -8.57 -3.50 -18.21
C ARG A 389 -8.92 -2.42 -17.17
N ALA A 390 -8.67 -1.15 -17.48
CA ALA A 390 -8.97 0.00 -16.60
C ALA A 390 -10.40 0.57 -16.74
N ALA A 391 -11.20 0.08 -17.70
CA ALA A 391 -12.47 0.70 -18.09
C ALA A 391 -13.48 0.77 -16.93
N LEU A 392 -13.52 -0.25 -16.07
CA LEU A 392 -14.40 -0.29 -14.91
C LEU A 392 -14.04 0.79 -13.88
N GLY A 393 -12.74 0.96 -13.61
CA GLY A 393 -12.20 1.97 -12.71
C GLY A 393 -12.51 3.38 -13.20
N LEU A 394 -12.23 3.66 -14.47
CA LEU A 394 -12.52 4.95 -15.12
C LEU A 394 -14.02 5.28 -15.10
N THR A 395 -14.86 4.32 -15.50
CA THR A 395 -16.33 4.52 -15.51
C THR A 395 -16.86 4.80 -14.11
N ASN A 396 -16.39 4.06 -13.10
CA ASN A 396 -16.80 4.29 -11.72
C ASN A 396 -16.27 5.62 -11.17
N ARG A 397 -15.05 6.03 -11.55
CA ARG A 397 -14.50 7.33 -11.18
C ARG A 397 -15.37 8.47 -11.72
N ILE A 398 -15.72 8.45 -13.01
CA ILE A 398 -16.60 9.45 -13.63
C ILE A 398 -17.96 9.50 -12.92
N LYS A 399 -18.54 8.34 -12.59
CA LYS A 399 -19.81 8.27 -11.84
C LYS A 399 -19.70 8.92 -10.47
N LEU A 400 -18.60 8.69 -9.75
CA LEU A 400 -18.38 9.26 -8.42
C LEU A 400 -18.07 10.75 -8.46
N GLU A 401 -17.32 11.24 -9.45
CA GLU A 401 -17.07 12.67 -9.67
C GLU A 401 -18.36 13.43 -9.97
N ASN A 402 -19.21 12.87 -10.84
CA ASN A 402 -20.54 13.43 -11.11
C ASN A 402 -21.42 13.45 -9.87
N TYR A 403 -21.33 12.42 -9.02
CA TYR A 403 -22.07 12.38 -7.76
C TYR A 403 -21.54 13.39 -6.75
N LEU A 404 -20.22 13.57 -6.64
CA LEU A 404 -19.59 14.58 -5.81
C LEU A 404 -20.05 15.98 -6.23
N ARG A 405 -20.01 16.29 -7.52
CA ARG A 405 -20.51 17.57 -8.07
C ARG A 405 -21.97 17.82 -7.69
N ARG A 406 -22.82 16.79 -7.69
CA ARG A 406 -24.22 16.90 -7.24
C ARG A 406 -24.36 17.13 -5.73
N LEU A 407 -23.48 16.54 -4.92
CA LEU A 407 -23.49 16.71 -3.47
C LEU A 407 -23.03 18.12 -3.05
N GLU A 408 -22.04 18.66 -3.74
CA GLU A 408 -21.50 20.00 -3.45
C GLU A 408 -22.28 21.11 -4.13
N GLY A 409 -22.76 20.88 -5.35
CA GLY A 409 -23.65 21.78 -6.08
C GLY A 409 -25.07 21.82 -5.53
N LYS A 410 -25.37 21.08 -4.45
CA LYS A 410 -26.66 21.17 -3.78
C LYS A 410 -26.76 22.53 -3.10
N ALA A 411 -27.55 23.43 -3.69
CA ALA A 411 -27.85 24.73 -3.09
C ALA A 411 -28.22 24.57 -1.62
N ALA A 412 -27.68 25.44 -0.77
CA ALA A 412 -28.09 25.51 0.62
C ALA A 412 -29.61 25.65 0.63
N LEU A 413 -30.31 24.71 1.27
CA LEU A 413 -31.74 24.84 1.49
C LEU A 413 -31.94 26.22 2.14
N PRO A 414 -32.81 27.10 1.60
CA PRO A 414 -33.05 28.40 2.20
C PRO A 414 -33.57 28.16 3.61
N LYS A 415 -32.69 28.35 4.60
CA LYS A 415 -33.03 28.26 6.02
C LYS A 415 -33.43 29.65 6.47
N GLY A 416 -34.59 30.08 6.00
CA GLY A 416 -35.16 31.36 6.39
C GLY A 416 -36.15 31.88 5.35
N THR A 417 -37.18 32.56 5.85
CA THR A 417 -37.94 33.52 5.05
C THR A 417 -37.02 34.72 4.77
N ASN A 418 -36.99 35.21 3.53
CA ASN A 418 -36.28 36.46 3.25
C ASN A 418 -36.96 37.58 4.04
N VAL A 419 -36.21 38.25 4.90
CA VAL A 419 -36.71 39.34 5.75
C VAL A 419 -36.15 40.65 5.20
N THR A 420 -36.99 41.67 5.09
CA THR A 420 -36.56 43.04 4.75
C THR A 420 -35.73 43.64 5.89
N PRO A 421 -34.99 44.75 5.66
CA PRO A 421 -34.31 45.47 6.74
C PRO A 421 -35.24 45.93 7.88
N SER A 422 -36.55 45.96 7.62
CA SER A 422 -37.61 46.31 8.58
C SER A 422 -38.08 45.13 9.43
N GLY A 423 -37.57 43.91 9.23
CA GLY A 423 -38.01 42.74 9.98
C GLY A 423 -39.26 42.05 9.41
N GLU A 424 -39.80 42.53 8.29
CA GLU A 424 -40.98 41.95 7.65
C GLU A 424 -40.58 40.84 6.66
N ILE A 425 -41.35 39.75 6.65
CA ILE A 425 -41.19 38.69 5.66
C ILE A 425 -41.52 39.27 4.29
N VAL A 426 -40.64 39.10 3.30
CA VAL A 426 -40.88 39.49 1.91
C VAL A 426 -42.07 38.68 1.39
N SER A 427 -43.25 39.25 1.50
CA SER A 427 -44.46 38.84 0.79
C SER A 427 -44.54 39.62 -0.53
N ALA A 428 -45.32 39.13 -1.50
CA ALA A 428 -45.61 39.90 -2.70
C ALA A 428 -46.25 41.24 -2.27
N GLY A 429 -45.56 42.35 -2.52
CA GLY A 429 -46.04 43.67 -2.13
C GLY A 429 -47.44 43.93 -2.69
N GLN A 430 -48.27 44.68 -1.95
CA GLN A 430 -49.60 45.06 -2.43
C GLN A 430 -49.48 45.67 -3.83
N PHE A 431 -50.25 45.13 -4.77
CA PHE A 431 -50.27 45.60 -6.14
C PHE A 431 -50.63 47.09 -6.14
N SER A 432 -49.66 47.94 -6.48
CA SER A 432 -49.85 49.37 -6.68
C SER A 432 -49.66 49.66 -8.15
N LEU A 433 -50.67 50.25 -8.76
CA LEU A 433 -50.58 50.72 -10.14
C LEU A 433 -49.63 51.92 -10.15
N LYS A 434 -48.39 51.73 -10.62
CA LYS A 434 -47.51 52.86 -10.91
C LYS A 434 -48.02 53.52 -12.17
N GLU A 435 -48.57 54.73 -12.03
CA GLU A 435 -48.90 55.56 -13.18
C GLU A 435 -47.61 55.79 -14.00
N THR A 436 -47.65 55.30 -15.23
CA THR A 436 -46.61 55.54 -16.23
C THR A 436 -47.23 56.48 -17.26
N GLY A 437 -46.57 57.60 -17.52
CA GLY A 437 -47.01 58.51 -18.59
C GLY A 437 -46.97 57.76 -19.92
N ARG A 438 -48.14 57.50 -20.51
CA ARG A 438 -48.22 56.96 -21.86
C ARG A 438 -48.08 58.12 -22.85
N TYR A 439 -47.25 57.94 -23.87
CA TYR A 439 -47.17 58.88 -24.97
C TYR A 439 -48.54 58.92 -25.68
N ALA A 440 -49.09 60.12 -25.86
CA ALA A 440 -50.37 60.30 -26.54
C ALA A 440 -50.15 60.18 -28.05
N VAL A 441 -50.38 58.98 -28.59
CA VAL A 441 -50.23 58.67 -30.02
C VAL A 441 -51.18 59.52 -30.88
N ASP A 442 -52.30 59.97 -30.30
CA ASP A 442 -53.29 60.83 -30.96
C ASP A 442 -52.80 62.26 -31.23
N ALA A 443 -51.63 62.65 -30.70
CA ALA A 443 -51.01 63.96 -30.94
C ALA A 443 -50.10 63.98 -32.19
N ASP A 444 -49.72 62.80 -32.71
CA ASP A 444 -48.98 62.68 -33.96
C ASP A 444 -49.99 62.50 -35.11
N GLY A 445 -50.40 63.62 -35.70
CA GLY A 445 -51.33 63.67 -36.83
C GLY A 445 -50.77 63.06 -38.11
N VAL A 446 -50.72 61.73 -38.19
CA VAL A 446 -50.55 60.98 -39.44
C VAL A 446 -51.82 60.20 -39.68
N VAL A 447 -52.66 60.77 -40.55
CA VAL A 447 -53.83 60.10 -41.10
C VAL A 447 -53.31 59.21 -42.23
N ASP A 448 -53.42 57.90 -42.12
CA ASP A 448 -53.53 57.04 -43.30
C ASP A 448 -54.47 55.86 -43.02
N HIS A 449 -55.40 55.72 -43.94
CA HIS A 449 -56.55 54.83 -43.93
C HIS A 449 -56.16 53.36 -44.12
N ASP A 450 -56.77 52.52 -43.29
CA ASP A 450 -57.13 51.10 -43.43
C ASP A 450 -56.61 50.28 -44.62
N MET A 451 -56.03 49.11 -44.33
CA MET A 451 -56.44 47.82 -44.92
C MET A 451 -56.00 46.62 -44.04
N ALA A 452 -57.01 46.00 -43.42
CA ALA A 452 -57.28 44.57 -43.18
C ALA A 452 -56.16 43.55 -42.86
N ASP A 453 -56.40 42.81 -41.77
CA ASP A 453 -56.15 41.38 -41.45
C ASP A 453 -54.94 40.64 -42.05
N ALA A 454 -54.06 40.15 -41.18
CA ALA A 454 -53.50 38.78 -41.26
C ALA A 454 -52.80 38.37 -39.95
N ASP A 455 -53.32 37.30 -39.33
CA ASP A 455 -52.60 36.44 -38.39
C ASP A 455 -51.27 35.94 -38.99
N ALA A 456 -50.16 36.02 -38.24
CA ALA A 456 -49.01 35.13 -38.43
C ALA A 456 -48.10 35.07 -37.18
N GLU A 457 -47.88 33.85 -36.71
CA GLU A 457 -46.99 33.42 -35.64
C GLU A 457 -45.52 33.89 -35.81
N LEU A 458 -44.83 34.12 -34.70
CA LEU A 458 -43.36 34.17 -34.65
C LEU A 458 -42.78 33.37 -33.47
N ALA A 459 -42.07 32.30 -33.82
CA ALA A 459 -41.18 31.51 -32.97
C ALA A 459 -39.80 32.19 -32.75
N PRO A 460 -39.00 31.81 -31.72
CA PRO A 460 -37.82 32.58 -31.30
C PRO A 460 -36.47 31.91 -31.63
N LYS A 461 -35.49 32.69 -32.11
CA LYS A 461 -34.02 32.47 -32.09
C LYS A 461 -33.35 33.87 -32.24
N SER A 462 -32.20 34.26 -31.70
CA SER A 462 -31.15 33.65 -30.87
C SER A 462 -30.07 34.70 -30.49
N LYS A 463 -29.54 34.59 -29.26
CA LYS A 463 -28.15 34.83 -28.75
C LYS A 463 -27.29 36.08 -29.12
N LYS A 464 -26.83 36.70 -28.01
CA LYS A 464 -25.46 37.15 -27.62
C LYS A 464 -24.85 38.43 -28.22
N SER A 465 -24.57 39.41 -27.35
CA SER A 465 -23.23 39.64 -26.76
C SER A 465 -23.16 40.99 -26.02
N LYS A 466 -22.47 41.06 -24.87
CA LYS A 466 -21.58 42.18 -24.48
C LYS A 466 -20.83 41.88 -23.16
N LYS A 467 -19.52 42.13 -23.19
CA LYS A 467 -18.52 41.99 -22.12
C LYS A 467 -18.73 43.03 -21.01
N PRO A 468 -18.33 42.78 -19.74
CA PRO A 468 -18.18 43.83 -18.75
C PRO A 468 -16.75 44.42 -18.73
N ARG A 469 -16.68 45.70 -18.39
CA ARG A 469 -15.49 46.57 -18.30
C ARG A 469 -15.20 46.82 -16.81
N ILE A 470 -13.93 46.85 -16.45
CA ILE A 470 -13.38 47.10 -15.10
C ILE A 470 -13.26 48.62 -14.88
N GLU A 471 -13.65 49.11 -13.71
CA GLU A 471 -13.07 50.28 -13.01
C GLU A 471 -13.53 50.25 -11.52
N VAL A 472 -12.62 49.89 -10.61
CA VAL A 472 -11.97 50.71 -9.56
C VAL A 472 -12.91 51.28 -8.49
N VAL A 473 -12.86 50.69 -7.28
CA VAL A 473 -13.23 51.36 -6.02
C VAL A 473 -12.19 51.00 -4.96
N GLU A 474 -11.72 52.04 -4.28
CA GLU A 474 -10.64 52.12 -3.30
C GLU A 474 -10.85 51.34 -1.99
N GLU A 475 -9.71 51.15 -1.33
CA GLU A 475 -9.40 50.46 -0.09
C GLU A 475 -10.15 50.98 1.14
N LYS A 476 -10.50 50.06 2.05
CA LYS A 476 -10.50 50.30 3.51
C LYS A 476 -10.07 49.04 4.26
N ASP A 477 -9.04 49.23 5.07
CA ASP A 477 -8.41 48.31 6.01
C ASP A 477 -9.37 47.61 6.98
N VAL A 478 -9.20 46.30 7.19
CA VAL A 478 -9.45 45.63 8.48
C VAL A 478 -8.46 44.47 8.64
N ASP A 479 -7.91 44.41 9.85
CA ASP A 479 -6.76 43.65 10.34
C ASP A 479 -6.72 42.13 10.13
N MET A 480 -5.47 41.64 10.12
CA MET A 480 -5.05 40.24 10.23
C MET A 480 -5.62 39.53 11.47
N GLU A 481 -6.06 38.29 11.29
CA GLU A 481 -5.91 37.25 12.32
C GLU A 481 -5.38 35.96 11.69
N ASP A 482 -4.24 35.53 12.24
CA ASP A 482 -3.41 34.40 11.85
C ASP A 482 -4.09 33.03 11.95
N ALA A 483 -3.67 32.16 11.04
CA ALA A 483 -3.85 30.72 11.12
C ALA A 483 -3.04 30.11 12.29
N PRO A 484 -3.51 29.06 12.97
CA PRO A 484 -2.63 28.24 13.79
C PRO A 484 -2.07 27.05 12.99
N GLU A 485 -0.75 26.97 12.97
CA GLU A 485 0.02 25.75 12.70
C GLU A 485 -0.25 24.68 13.77
N ASP A 486 -0.31 23.44 13.33
CA ASP A 486 -0.34 22.24 14.15
C ASP A 486 1.00 22.04 14.88
N SER A 487 0.94 21.93 16.21
CA SER A 487 1.93 21.21 17.00
C SER A 487 1.19 20.30 17.97
N ASP A 488 1.26 18.99 17.72
CA ASP A 488 0.81 17.95 18.63
C ASP A 488 1.56 18.04 19.97
N ASP A 489 0.83 18.16 21.07
CA ASP A 489 1.29 17.65 22.37
C ASP A 489 0.08 17.19 23.21
N ASP A 490 -0.02 15.88 23.39
CA ASP A 490 -0.98 15.17 24.21
C ASP A 490 -0.73 15.50 25.70
N SER A 491 -1.75 15.93 26.45
CA SER A 491 -1.79 15.69 27.90
C SER A 491 -3.23 15.60 28.42
N ASP A 492 -3.47 14.52 29.18
CA ASP A 492 -4.75 14.11 29.76
C ASP A 492 -5.46 15.21 30.57
N GLU A 493 -6.73 15.49 30.22
CA GLU A 493 -7.63 16.30 31.07
C GLU A 493 -8.37 15.42 32.06
N ALA A 494 -8.01 15.54 33.34
CA ALA A 494 -8.77 15.00 34.46
C ALA A 494 -10.11 15.75 34.63
N SER A 495 -11.22 15.01 34.70
CA SER A 495 -12.57 15.56 34.78
C SER A 495 -12.87 16.21 36.14
N VAL A 496 -13.15 17.53 36.17
CA VAL A 496 -13.55 18.30 37.36
C VAL A 496 -15.06 18.11 37.66
N LYS A 497 -15.43 17.86 38.94
CA LYS A 497 -16.83 17.78 39.40
C LYS A 497 -17.53 19.15 39.28
N LYS A 498 -18.70 19.20 38.64
CA LYS A 498 -19.52 20.43 38.49
C LYS A 498 -20.20 20.83 39.82
N LEU A 499 -20.03 22.08 40.26
CA LEU A 499 -20.75 22.67 41.41
C LEU A 499 -22.15 23.17 41.03
N SER A 500 -22.97 23.49 42.02
CA SER A 500 -24.32 24.04 41.84
C SER A 500 -24.31 25.51 41.39
N GLU A 501 -25.36 25.98 40.70
CA GLU A 501 -25.42 27.36 40.17
C GLU A 501 -25.32 28.44 41.26
N LYS A 502 -25.85 28.18 42.46
CA LYS A 502 -25.79 29.10 43.60
C LYS A 502 -24.39 29.20 44.21
N GLU A 503 -23.59 28.14 44.14
CA GLU A 503 -22.20 28.17 44.62
C GLU A 503 -21.29 28.93 43.65
N TYR A 504 -21.56 28.87 42.34
CA TYR A 504 -20.83 29.66 41.36
C TYR A 504 -21.03 31.17 41.54
N GLU A 505 -22.24 31.62 41.89
CA GLU A 505 -22.49 33.04 42.16
C GLU A 505 -21.74 33.51 43.41
N ARG A 506 -21.82 32.75 44.51
CA ARG A 506 -21.13 33.09 45.77
C ARG A 506 -19.60 33.12 45.61
N LEU A 507 -19.02 32.18 44.88
CA LEU A 507 -17.57 32.10 44.66
C LEU A 507 -17.07 33.12 43.61
N ALA A 508 -17.92 33.48 42.65
CA ALA A 508 -17.65 34.55 41.70
C ALA A 508 -17.57 35.93 42.41
N ASP A 509 -18.49 36.19 43.35
CA ASP A 509 -18.49 37.43 44.14
C ASP A 509 -17.27 37.52 45.07
N LEU A 510 -16.90 36.41 45.73
CA LEU A 510 -15.70 36.35 46.59
C LEU A 510 -14.39 36.52 45.82
N SER A 511 -14.37 36.16 44.53
CA SER A 511 -13.20 36.34 43.65
C SER A 511 -13.21 37.65 42.85
N GLY A 512 -14.28 38.46 42.96
CA GLY A 512 -14.43 39.73 42.25
C GLY A 512 -14.54 39.59 40.73
N ILE A 513 -14.96 38.43 40.23
CA ILE A 513 -15.03 38.12 38.79
C ILE A 513 -16.48 37.81 38.40
N SER A 514 -16.92 38.19 37.19
CA SER A 514 -18.27 37.88 36.73
C SER A 514 -18.54 36.37 36.64
N VAL A 515 -19.77 35.95 36.98
CA VAL A 515 -20.20 34.53 37.08
C VAL A 515 -19.86 33.72 35.81
N LYS A 516 -20.05 34.29 34.61
CA LYS A 516 -19.69 33.64 33.33
C LYS A 516 -18.18 33.42 33.17
N LYS A 517 -17.37 34.38 33.63
CA LYS A 517 -15.90 34.32 33.53
C LYS A 517 -15.32 33.38 34.60
N PHE A 518 -15.94 33.33 35.79
CA PHE A 518 -15.61 32.37 36.85
C PHE A 518 -15.90 30.93 36.42
N LYS A 519 -17.12 30.65 35.91
CA LYS A 519 -17.51 29.32 35.42
C LYS A 519 -16.56 28.78 34.34
N ARG A 520 -16.20 29.62 33.36
CA ARG A 520 -15.25 29.24 32.28
C ARG A 520 -13.84 28.95 32.80
N LYS A 521 -13.37 29.67 33.83
CA LYS A 521 -12.05 29.46 34.44
C LYS A 521 -12.03 28.25 35.38
N TYR A 522 -13.11 28.01 36.11
CA TYR A 522 -13.27 26.83 36.96
C TYR A 522 -13.34 25.53 36.14
N GLU A 523 -14.11 25.53 35.04
CA GLU A 523 -14.20 24.38 34.12
C GLU A 523 -12.88 24.10 33.38
N ARG A 524 -12.00 25.10 33.25
CA ARG A 524 -10.63 24.97 32.72
C ARG A 524 -9.59 24.55 33.78
N GLY A 525 -9.97 24.47 35.05
CA GLY A 525 -9.07 24.14 36.15
C GLY A 525 -8.14 25.29 36.61
N ASP A 526 -8.36 26.51 36.13
CA ASP A 526 -7.54 27.70 36.46
C ASP A 526 -7.83 28.25 37.89
N ILE A 527 -8.93 27.80 38.50
CA ILE A 527 -9.37 28.21 39.84
C ILE A 527 -9.55 26.95 40.69
N GLN A 528 -8.76 26.83 41.75
CA GLN A 528 -8.90 25.76 42.74
C GLN A 528 -9.43 26.33 44.06
N LEU A 529 -10.22 25.53 44.76
CA LEU A 529 -10.70 25.88 46.09
C LEU A 529 -9.65 25.46 47.12
N GLY A 530 -9.12 26.44 47.87
CA GLY A 530 -8.23 26.14 48.99
C GLY A 530 -8.96 25.39 50.12
N LYS A 531 -8.20 24.85 51.09
CA LYS A 531 -8.76 24.12 52.25
C LYS A 531 -9.75 24.96 53.09
N ASP A 532 -9.68 26.28 52.98
CA ASP A 532 -10.55 27.24 53.67
C ASP A 532 -11.78 27.67 52.83
N GLY A 533 -12.02 27.04 51.68
CA GLY A 533 -13.20 27.29 50.85
C GLY A 533 -13.17 28.59 50.02
N ASN A 534 -12.05 29.32 50.02
CA ASN A 534 -11.86 30.53 49.23
C ASN A 534 -11.22 30.21 47.87
N PRO A 535 -11.70 30.79 46.75
CA PRO A 535 -11.16 30.50 45.41
C PRO A 535 -9.82 31.22 45.19
N GLN A 536 -8.75 30.46 44.91
CA GLN A 536 -7.46 31.01 44.47
C GLN A 536 -7.32 30.88 42.96
N VAL A 537 -6.99 31.99 42.29
CA VAL A 537 -6.73 32.07 40.85
C VAL A 537 -5.24 31.85 40.63
N LEU A 538 -4.85 30.69 40.10
CA LEU A 538 -3.44 30.38 39.83
C LEU A 538 -3.03 30.91 38.45
N SER A 539 -1.81 31.46 38.36
CA SER A 539 -1.24 31.89 37.09
C SER A 539 -0.71 30.69 36.28
N LYS A 540 -0.63 30.79 34.94
CA LYS A 540 -0.12 29.72 34.07
C LYS A 540 1.27 29.18 34.45
N LYS A 541 2.10 30.01 35.11
CA LYS A 541 3.44 29.62 35.60
C LYS A 541 3.38 28.74 36.85
N GLU A 542 2.36 28.91 37.69
CA GLU A 542 2.18 28.15 38.94
C GLU A 542 1.58 26.77 38.68
N LEU A 543 0.62 26.65 37.73
CA LEU A 543 0.10 25.35 37.28
C LEU A 543 1.20 24.43 36.73
N LYS A 544 2.18 25.00 36.01
CA LYS A 544 3.29 24.23 35.45
C LYS A 544 4.29 23.77 36.51
N LYS A 545 4.39 24.47 37.66
CA LYS A 545 5.20 24.05 38.81
C LYS A 545 4.50 22.95 39.63
N LEU A 546 3.19 23.06 39.84
CA LEU A 546 2.40 22.07 40.59
C LEU A 546 2.35 20.72 39.86
N ARG A 547 2.14 20.72 38.52
CA ARG A 547 2.19 19.49 37.69
C ARG A 547 3.57 18.81 37.69
N LYS A 548 4.63 19.56 37.94
CA LYS A 548 5.99 19.03 38.00
C LYS A 548 6.29 18.41 39.38
N ALA A 549 5.70 18.96 40.43
CA ALA A 549 5.81 18.42 41.79
C ALA A 549 4.98 17.13 41.99
N GLU A 550 3.79 17.01 41.38
CA GLU A 550 2.97 15.79 41.45
C GLU A 550 3.58 14.58 40.71
N ASN A 551 4.45 14.80 39.71
CA ASN A 551 5.11 13.71 38.99
C ASN A 551 6.40 13.20 39.67
N ASP A 552 6.94 13.94 40.65
CA ASP A 552 8.20 13.59 41.33
C ASP A 552 7.97 12.94 42.72
N GLU A 553 6.72 12.84 43.21
CA GLU A 553 6.36 12.19 44.49
C GLU A 553 5.34 11.04 44.33
N GLU A 554 5.75 9.91 43.74
CA GLU A 554 5.19 8.60 44.16
C GLU A 554 6.32 7.54 44.23
N PRO A 555 6.64 7.02 45.44
CA PRO A 555 7.53 5.88 45.59
C PRO A 555 6.76 4.56 45.42
N ALA A 556 7.34 3.66 44.63
CA ALA A 556 6.86 2.30 44.47
C ALA A 556 7.21 1.44 45.70
N GLU A 557 6.20 0.84 46.34
CA GLU A 557 6.35 -0.39 47.14
C GLU A 557 5.25 -1.43 46.84
N PRO A 558 5.53 -2.75 46.99
CA PRO A 558 4.74 -3.83 46.39
C PRO A 558 3.95 -4.71 47.39
N SER A 559 3.08 -5.59 46.82
CA SER A 559 2.47 -6.85 47.35
C SER A 559 0.96 -6.79 47.74
N PRO A 560 0.21 -7.92 47.87
CA PRO A 560 0.42 -9.33 47.45
C PRO A 560 -0.77 -10.03 46.73
N GLU A 561 -0.44 -11.17 46.10
CA GLU A 561 -1.20 -12.37 45.70
C GLU A 561 -2.75 -12.43 45.74
N LYS A 562 -3.34 -12.96 44.64
CA LYS A 562 -4.30 -14.09 44.70
C LYS A 562 -4.30 -14.94 43.42
N LYS A 563 -3.91 -16.21 43.61
CA LYS A 563 -3.91 -17.33 42.66
C LYS A 563 -5.28 -17.61 42.01
N LYS A 564 -5.29 -17.95 40.72
CA LYS A 564 -6.13 -19.06 40.18
C LYS A 564 -5.52 -19.68 38.92
N LYS A 565 -5.41 -21.01 38.98
CA LYS A 565 -4.76 -21.98 38.09
C LYS A 565 -5.29 -21.98 36.65
N ARG A 566 -4.42 -22.25 35.67
CA ARG A 566 -4.65 -23.27 34.63
C ARG A 566 -3.31 -23.82 34.10
N LYS A 567 -3.34 -25.13 33.83
CA LYS A 567 -2.27 -26.11 33.59
C LYS A 567 -1.45 -25.84 32.32
N ALA A 568 -0.16 -26.17 32.35
CA ALA A 568 0.59 -26.66 31.20
C ALA A 568 1.50 -27.81 31.69
N GLU A 569 1.38 -28.96 31.04
CA GLU A 569 2.22 -30.16 31.21
C GLU A 569 3.55 -29.99 30.44
N ASP A 570 4.61 -30.37 31.13
CA ASP A 570 5.83 -31.11 30.74
C ASP A 570 6.60 -30.83 29.44
N GLY A 571 7.93 -30.76 29.65
CA GLY A 571 8.96 -30.84 28.62
C GLY A 571 10.32 -30.31 29.09
N GLU A 572 10.98 -31.07 29.97
CA GLU A 572 12.31 -30.83 30.55
C GLU A 572 13.43 -30.61 29.51
N THR A 573 14.44 -29.77 29.80
CA THR A 573 15.81 -30.23 30.13
C THR A 573 16.78 -29.06 30.43
N GLU A 574 17.28 -29.10 31.67
CA GLU A 574 18.63 -28.80 32.19
C GLU A 574 19.57 -27.81 31.45
N SER A 575 19.96 -26.69 32.07
CA SER A 575 21.03 -26.50 33.06
C SER A 575 22.44 -26.31 32.47
N LYS A 576 23.03 -25.12 32.71
CA LYS A 576 24.34 -24.96 33.37
C LYS A 576 24.68 -23.48 33.65
N LYS A 577 24.92 -23.25 34.93
CA LYS A 577 25.46 -22.04 35.57
C LYS A 577 26.99 -22.01 35.48
N ASP A 578 27.50 -20.78 35.53
CA ASP A 578 28.74 -20.33 36.17
C ASP A 578 30.11 -20.81 35.64
N LYS A 579 30.90 -19.83 35.14
CA LYS A 579 32.25 -19.58 35.69
C LYS A 579 32.75 -18.15 35.42
N LYS A 580 33.11 -17.50 36.52
CA LYS A 580 33.68 -16.17 36.67
C LYS A 580 35.21 -16.23 36.53
N SER A 581 35.78 -15.17 35.96
CA SER A 581 37.08 -14.55 36.31
C SER A 581 38.39 -14.93 35.59
N LYS A 582 39.06 -13.85 35.18
CA LYS A 582 40.52 -13.59 35.10
C LYS A 582 41.35 -14.25 34.00
N LYS A 583 41.69 -13.45 32.98
CA LYS A 583 43.10 -13.22 32.57
C LYS A 583 43.25 -11.83 31.95
N LYS A 584 44.16 -11.04 32.51
CA LYS A 584 44.62 -9.73 32.06
C LYS A 584 46.13 -9.87 31.83
N ARG A 585 46.64 -9.19 30.79
CA ARG A 585 48.06 -8.89 30.43
C ARG A 585 48.82 -10.00 29.67
N GLU A 586 49.68 -9.71 28.69
CA GLU A 586 50.14 -8.48 28.00
C GLU A 586 51.05 -8.91 26.82
N SER A 587 51.17 -8.06 25.80
CA SER A 587 52.31 -7.79 24.88
C SER A 587 51.72 -7.36 23.52
N LEU A 588 52.01 -6.17 23.00
CA LEU A 588 53.34 -5.76 22.53
C LEU A 588 53.56 -4.24 22.65
N GLY A 589 54.78 -3.90 23.07
CA GLY A 589 55.38 -2.58 23.02
C GLY A 589 56.79 -2.66 23.63
N ALA A 590 57.81 -2.66 22.75
CA ALA A 590 59.25 -2.86 22.95
C ALA A 590 59.75 -4.31 23.03
#